data_AF-A0A1M6WGF7-F1
#
_entry.id   AF-A0A1M6WGF7-F1
#
_cell.length_a   1.000
_cell.length_b   1.000
_cell.length_c   1.000
_cell.angle_alpha   90.00
_cell.angle_beta   90.00
_cell.angle_gamma   90.00
#
_symmetry.space_group_name_H-M   'P 1'
#
loop_
_entity.id
_entity.type
_entity.pdbx_description
1 polymer ?
#
loop_
_entity_poly.entity_id
_entity_poly.type
_entity_poly.pdbx_seq_one_letter_code
_entity_poly.pdbx_strand_id
1 'polypeptide(L)' 'MLYSMWVQHNLRPGLFWQLPRGEQLLLLAFTDIELEQMEKARREVAKR' A
#
# COMPACT_ATOMS: atom_id res chain seq x y z
N MET A 1 -5.23 0.79 -2.86
CA MET A 1 -4.37 -0.17 -2.14
C MET A 1 -3.62 -1.10 -3.08
N LEU A 2 -4.20 -2.17 -3.65
CA LEU A 2 -3.43 -3.12 -4.48
C LEU A 2 -2.66 -2.48 -5.65
N TYR A 3 -3.28 -1.51 -6.33
CA TYR A 3 -2.61 -0.75 -7.39
C TYR A 3 -1.34 -0.02 -6.90
N SER A 4 -1.34 0.56 -5.69
CA SER A 4 -0.14 1.22 -5.16
C SER A 4 0.97 0.22 -4.86
N MET A 5 0.63 -0.98 -4.39
CA MET A 5 1.62 -2.07 -4.20
C MET A 5 2.28 -2.46 -5.52
N TRP A 6 1.52 -2.46 -6.62
CA TRP A 6 2.03 -2.84 -7.93
C TRP A 6 2.91 -1.76 -8.55
N VAL A 7 2.48 -0.50 -8.44
CA VAL A 7 3.13 0.63 -9.12
C VAL A 7 4.26 1.24 -8.29
N GLN A 8 4.12 1.28 -6.96
CA GLN A 8 5.10 1.92 -6.08
C GLN A 8 6.09 0.91 -5.49
N HIS A 9 5.64 -0.32 -5.22
CA HIS A 9 6.47 -1.35 -4.56
C HIS A 9 6.88 -2.51 -5.48
N ASN A 10 6.59 -2.43 -6.78
CA ASN A 10 6.90 -3.46 -7.79
C ASN A 10 6.40 -4.88 -7.45
N LEU A 11 5.44 -5.01 -6.55
CA LEU A 11 4.88 -6.30 -6.18
C LEU A 11 3.95 -6.76 -7.32
N ARG A 12 4.36 -7.74 -8.12
CA ARG A 12 3.52 -8.21 -9.22
C ARG A 12 2.27 -8.91 -8.69
N PRO A 13 1.10 -8.77 -9.34
CA PRO A 13 -0.13 -9.45 -8.89
C PRO A 13 0.04 -10.96 -8.70
N GLY A 14 0.75 -11.63 -9.62
CA GLY A 14 1.00 -13.07 -9.54
C GLY A 14 1.81 -13.48 -8.31
N LEU A 15 2.79 -12.66 -7.90
CA LEU A 15 3.58 -12.92 -6.69
C LEU A 15 2.72 -12.74 -5.43
N PHE A 16 1.90 -11.70 -5.37
CA PHE A 16 1.02 -11.46 -4.23
C PHE A 16 0.08 -12.65 -3.94
N TRP A 17 -0.53 -13.23 -4.97
CA TRP A 17 -1.44 -14.37 -4.79
C TRP A 17 -0.73 -15.69 -4.47
N GLN A 18 0.58 -15.77 -4.70
CA GLN A 18 1.40 -16.92 -4.29
C GLN A 18 1.82 -16.85 -2.82
N LEU A 19 1.74 -15.67 -2.17
CA LEU A 19 2.10 -15.52 -0.76
C LEU A 19 1.09 -16.24 0.15
N PRO A 20 1.52 -16.72 1.33
CA PRO A 20 0.63 -17.20 2.37
C PRO A 20 -0.42 -16.16 2.75
N ARG A 21 -1.61 -16.61 3.16
CA ARG A 21 -2.72 -15.70 3.51
C ARG A 21 -2.34 -14.67 4.58
N GLY A 22 -1.51 -15.05 5.55
CA GLY A 22 -1.02 -14.13 6.58
C GLY A 22 -0.18 -12.99 6.01
N GLU A 23 0.73 -13.29 5.10
CA GLU A 23 1.57 -12.28 4.44
C GLU A 23 0.75 -11.37 3.53
N GLN A 24 -0.24 -11.92 2.81
CA GLN A 24 -1.17 -11.10 2.04
C GLN A 24 -1.89 -10.08 2.93
N LEU A 25 -2.43 -10.53 4.07
CA LEU A 25 -3.14 -9.66 5.01
C LEU A 25 -2.22 -8.60 5.62
N LEU A 26 -1.00 -8.98 5.98
CA LEU A 26 -0.01 -8.05 6.51
C LEU A 26 0.32 -6.95 5.50
N LEU A 27 0.59 -7.32 4.25
CA LEU A 27 0.93 -6.38 3.19
C LEU A 27 -0.23 -5.42 2.89
N LEU A 28 -1.47 -5.91 2.92
CA LEU A 28 -2.66 -5.06 2.78
C LEU A 28 -2.72 -4.04 3.94
N ALA A 29 -2.64 -4.49 5.18
CA ALA A 29 -2.68 -3.61 6.34
C ALA A 29 -1.57 -2.54 6.33
N PHE A 30 -0.36 -2.90 5.92
CA PHE A 30 0.75 -1.96 5.80
C PHE A 30 0.52 -0.92 4.72
N THR A 31 -0.02 -1.34 3.58
CA THR A 31 -0.32 -0.43 2.46
C THR A 31 -1.43 0.55 2.84
N ASP A 32 -2.45 0.12 3.59
CA ASP A 32 -3.49 1.04 4.07
C ASP A 32 -2.90 2.13 4.98
N ILE A 33 -2.02 1.75 5.92
CA ILE A 33 -1.33 2.71 6.79
C ILE A 33 -0.49 3.70 5.97
N GLU A 34 0.26 3.21 4.99
CA GLU A 34 1.08 4.05 4.10
C GLU A 34 0.22 5.07 3.35
N LEU A 35 -0.89 4.61 2.74
CA LEU A 35 -1.78 5.49 1.99
C LEU A 35 -2.43 6.56 2.87
N GLU A 36 -2.81 6.22 4.10
CA GLU A 36 -3.32 7.20 5.07
C GLU A 36 -2.27 8.25 5.43
N GLN A 37 -1.01 7.85 5.64
CA GLN A 37 0.08 8.77 5.94
C GLN A 37 0.36 9.71 4.75
N MET A 38 0.38 9.18 3.53
CA MET A 38 0.54 9.98 2.32
C MET A 38 -0.61 10.98 2.12
N GLU A 39 -1.84 10.59 2.43
CA GLU A 39 -3.00 11.48 2.37
C GLU A 39 -2.92 12.59 3.42
N LYS A 40 -2.53 12.27 4.66
CA LYS A 40 -2.30 13.27 5.71
C LYS A 40 -1.22 14.28 5.29
N ALA A 41 -0.08 13.79 4.79
CA ALA A 41 1.00 14.64 4.30
C ALA A 41 0.55 15.56 3.15
N ARG A 42 -0.22 15.05 2.19
CA ARG A 42 -0.77 15.85 1.09
C ARG A 42 -1.68 16.98 1.59
N ARG A 43 -2.52 16.71 2.59
CA ARG A 43 -3.40 17.73 3.19
C ARG A 43 -2.63 18.79 3.95
N GLU A 44 -1.54 18.43 4.62
CA GLU A 44 -0.67 19.39 5.32
C GLU A 44 0.04 20.32 4.34
N VAL A 45 0.52 19.78 3.20
CA VAL A 45 1.12 20.59 2.13
C VAL A 45 0.09 21.53 1.52
N ALA A 46 -1.13 21.06 1.23
CA ALA A 46 -2.18 21.89 0.63
C ALA A 46 -2.73 23.00 1.54
N LYS A 47 -2.49 22.91 2.85
CA LYS A 47 -2.87 23.93 3.83
C LYS A 47 -1.81 25.03 4.02
N ARG A 48 -0.58 24.80 3.54
CA ARG A 48 0.52 25.77 3.56
C ARG A 48 0.51 26.61 2.30
#